data_AF-T1C7H9-F1
#
_entry.id   AF-T1C7H9-F1
#
_cell.length_a   1.000
_cell.length_b   1.000
_cell.length_c   1.000
_cell.angle_alpha   90.00
_cell.angle_beta   90.00
_cell.angle_gamma   90.00
#
_symmetry.space_group_name_H-M   'P 1'
#
loop_
_entity.id
_entity.type
_entity.pdbx_description
1 polymer ?
#
loop_
_entity_poly.entity_id
_entity_poly.type
_entity_poly.pdbx_seq_one_letter_code
_entity_poly.pdbx_strand_id
1 'polypeptide(L)'
;MSIHSIALVDAGARLAADVEVGAYSIIGAEVEIAAGTHIGPHVVISGPTRIGRDNRIWQFAALGADPQDKKYAGERTELVIGAGNTIREYVTINRGTVEGGGGHPRRRRQLDHGLRAYRARLRGGRSHR
;
A
#
# COMPACT_ATOMS: atom_id res chain seq x y z
N MET A 1 5.51 -16.93 7.71
CA MET A 1 4.42 -15.97 7.42
C MET A 1 3.77 -15.73 8.75
N SER A 2 3.77 -14.49 9.23
CA SER A 2 3.27 -14.16 10.57
C SER A 2 2.01 -13.31 10.45
N ILE A 3 0.86 -13.98 10.31
CA ILE A 3 -0.44 -13.31 10.22
C ILE A 3 -1.11 -13.45 11.58
N HIS A 4 -1.41 -12.33 12.21
CA HIS A 4 -2.13 -12.33 13.47
C HIS A 4 -3.51 -12.98 13.30
N SER A 5 -3.96 -13.76 14.29
CA SER A 5 -5.18 -14.61 14.19
C SER A 5 -6.47 -13.87 13.84
N ILE A 6 -6.58 -12.59 14.21
CA ILE A 6 -7.73 -11.73 13.93
C ILE A 6 -7.50 -10.75 12.77
N ALA A 7 -6.43 -10.91 12.01
CA ALA A 7 -6.30 -10.26 10.71
C ALA A 7 -7.17 -11.03 9.69
N LEU A 8 -7.84 -10.31 8.80
CA LEU A 8 -8.66 -10.90 7.74
C LEU A 8 -7.88 -10.83 6.43
N VAL A 9 -7.56 -11.98 5.86
CA VAL A 9 -6.88 -12.09 4.57
C VAL A 9 -7.77 -12.87 3.63
N ASP A 10 -8.17 -12.23 2.53
CA ASP A 10 -8.98 -12.86 1.48
C ASP A 10 -8.22 -14.02 0.84
N ALA A 11 -8.93 -15.09 0.48
CA ALA A 11 -8.33 -16.29 -0.12
C ALA A 11 -7.68 -16.03 -1.49
N GLY A 12 -8.08 -14.96 -2.19
CA GLY A 12 -7.49 -14.51 -3.45
C GLY A 12 -6.24 -13.64 -3.29
N ALA A 13 -5.86 -13.27 -2.06
CA ALA A 13 -4.64 -12.51 -1.78
C ALA A 13 -3.39 -13.40 -1.88
N ARG A 14 -2.29 -12.84 -2.39
CA ARG A 14 -1.01 -13.53 -2.55
C ARG A 14 0.07 -12.83 -1.75
N LEU A 15 0.44 -13.41 -0.61
CA LEU A 15 1.47 -12.88 0.28
C LEU A 15 2.70 -13.79 0.22
N ALA A 16 3.89 -13.20 0.19
CA ALA A 16 5.13 -13.95 0.33
C ALA A 16 5.23 -14.61 1.72
N ALA A 17 6.01 -15.69 1.81
CA ALA A 17 6.08 -16.54 2.99
C ALA A 17 6.62 -15.85 4.25
N ASP A 18 7.24 -14.68 4.15
CA ASP A 18 7.83 -13.91 5.24
C ASP A 18 7.09 -12.58 5.50
N VAL A 19 5.94 -12.35 4.86
CA VAL A 19 5.09 -11.19 5.16
C VAL A 19 4.52 -11.29 6.58
N GLU A 20 4.50 -10.14 7.26
CA GLU A 20 3.90 -9.97 8.59
C GLU A 20 2.64 -9.11 8.51
N VAL A 21 1.56 -9.55 9.14
CA VAL A 21 0.26 -8.84 9.17
C VAL A 21 -0.24 -8.69 10.60
N GLY A 22 -0.37 -7.44 11.04
CA GLY A 22 -0.85 -7.08 12.36
C GLY A 22 -2.36 -7.32 12.56
N ALA A 23 -2.78 -7.33 13.83
CA ALA A 23 -4.16 -7.54 14.24
C ALA A 23 -5.14 -6.57 13.57
N TYR A 24 -6.35 -7.04 13.27
CA TYR A 24 -7.45 -6.25 12.69
C TYR A 24 -7.16 -5.64 11.31
N SER A 25 -6.06 -5.99 10.68
CA SER A 25 -5.78 -5.60 9.30
C SER A 25 -6.63 -6.44 8.34
N ILE A 26 -7.03 -5.83 7.24
CA ILE A 26 -7.86 -6.43 6.20
C ILE A 26 -7.08 -6.37 4.89
N ILE A 27 -6.82 -7.55 4.31
CA ILE A 27 -6.18 -7.71 3.01
C ILE A 27 -7.21 -8.30 2.05
N GLY A 28 -7.67 -7.49 1.09
CA GLY A 28 -8.71 -7.88 0.14
C GLY A 28 -8.23 -8.81 -0.97
N ALA A 29 -9.18 -9.28 -1.77
CA ALA A 29 -8.91 -10.08 -2.97
C ALA A 29 -8.01 -9.32 -3.95
N GLU A 30 -7.24 -10.05 -4.78
CA GLU A 30 -6.36 -9.48 -5.81
C GLU A 30 -5.25 -8.55 -5.26
N VAL A 31 -4.91 -8.68 -3.98
CA VAL A 31 -3.73 -8.04 -3.39
C VAL A 31 -2.52 -8.97 -3.51
N GLU A 32 -1.39 -8.44 -4.00
CA GLU A 32 -0.09 -9.10 -4.01
C GLU A 32 0.88 -8.35 -3.11
N ILE A 33 1.52 -9.05 -2.15
CA ILE A 33 2.53 -8.47 -1.25
C ILE A 33 3.80 -9.30 -1.30
N ALA A 34 4.91 -8.66 -1.69
CA ALA A 34 6.20 -9.31 -1.80
C ALA A 34 6.96 -9.38 -0.45
N ALA A 35 8.02 -10.18 -0.45
CA ALA A 35 8.82 -10.55 0.71
C ALA A 35 9.35 -9.37 1.55
N GLY A 36 9.56 -9.61 2.85
CA GLY A 36 10.08 -8.63 3.81
C GLY A 36 9.12 -7.48 4.17
N THR A 37 7.90 -7.45 3.61
CA THR A 37 6.94 -6.39 3.91
C THR A 37 6.21 -6.65 5.23
N HIS A 38 6.14 -5.62 6.06
CA HIS A 38 5.42 -5.62 7.33
C HIS A 38 4.20 -4.70 7.28
N ILE A 39 3.04 -5.27 7.56
CA ILE A 39 1.76 -4.58 7.67
C ILE A 39 1.40 -4.43 9.15
N GLY A 40 1.30 -3.20 9.63
CA GLY A 40 0.85 -2.89 10.99
C GLY A 40 -0.60 -3.30 11.26
N PRO A 41 -1.10 -3.11 12.50
CA PRO A 41 -2.47 -3.41 12.83
C PRO A 41 -3.44 -2.39 12.19
N HIS A 42 -4.70 -2.78 12.02
CA HIS A 42 -5.76 -1.91 11.45
C HIS A 42 -5.44 -1.30 10.08
N VAL A 43 -4.61 -1.95 9.27
CA VAL A 43 -4.36 -1.52 7.88
C VAL A 43 -5.41 -2.16 6.97
N VAL A 44 -5.95 -1.37 6.05
CA VAL A 44 -6.87 -1.86 5.01
C VAL A 44 -6.19 -1.77 3.66
N ILE A 45 -6.07 -2.90 2.97
CA ILE A 45 -5.52 -2.99 1.62
C ILE A 45 -6.57 -3.61 0.70
N SER A 46 -7.14 -2.80 -0.17
CA SER A 46 -8.12 -3.23 -1.18
C SER A 46 -7.41 -3.56 -2.50
N GLY A 47 -7.87 -4.58 -3.20
CA GLY A 47 -7.36 -4.91 -4.53
C GLY A 47 -8.12 -4.21 -5.66
N PRO A 48 -7.58 -4.23 -6.89
CA PRO A 48 -6.28 -4.80 -7.28
C PRO A 48 -5.10 -3.92 -6.82
N THR A 49 -4.19 -4.50 -6.03
CA THR A 49 -3.03 -3.79 -5.47
C THR A 49 -1.79 -4.68 -5.44
N ARG A 50 -0.64 -4.16 -5.87
CA ARG A 50 0.67 -4.82 -5.77
C ARG A 50 1.61 -4.01 -4.89
N ILE A 51 2.21 -4.67 -3.90
CA ILE A 51 3.17 -4.08 -2.96
C ILE A 51 4.49 -4.81 -3.07
N GLY A 52 5.56 -4.06 -3.34
CA GLY A 52 6.91 -4.57 -3.47
C GLY A 52 7.50 -5.08 -2.15
N ARG A 53 8.81 -5.34 -2.17
CA ARG A 53 9.53 -5.93 -1.03
C ARG A 53 9.86 -4.90 0.05
N ASP A 54 10.12 -5.36 1.26
CA ASP A 54 10.72 -4.56 2.34
C ASP A 54 9.97 -3.26 2.67
N ASN A 55 8.64 -3.25 2.51
CA ASN A 55 7.82 -2.10 2.87
C ASN A 55 7.44 -2.15 4.36
N ARG A 56 7.34 -0.99 5.00
CA ARG A 56 6.81 -0.83 6.36
C ARG A 56 5.55 0.01 6.31
N ILE A 57 4.39 -0.63 6.51
CA ILE A 57 3.09 0.03 6.51
C ILE A 57 2.60 0.13 7.95
N TRP A 58 2.36 1.35 8.43
CA TRP A 58 1.94 1.64 9.80
C TRP A 58 0.41 1.66 9.92
N GLN A 59 -0.07 1.61 11.16
CA GLN A 59 -1.48 1.41 11.49
C GLN A 59 -2.43 2.46 10.88
N PHE A 60 -3.66 2.04 10.60
CA PHE A 60 -4.72 2.89 10.03
C PHE A 60 -4.44 3.43 8.63
N ALA A 61 -3.46 2.88 7.90
CA ALA A 61 -3.30 3.17 6.48
C ALA A 61 -4.42 2.51 5.66
N ALA A 62 -4.90 3.20 4.63
CA ALA A 62 -5.91 2.74 3.69
C ALA A 62 -5.36 2.77 2.26
N LEU A 63 -5.13 1.60 1.67
CA LEU A 63 -4.42 1.46 0.39
C LEU A 63 -5.29 0.74 -0.64
N GLY A 64 -5.31 1.23 -1.87
CA GLY A 64 -5.93 0.55 -3.02
C GLY A 64 -7.45 0.69 -3.11
N ALA A 65 -8.07 1.57 -2.31
CA ALA A 65 -9.48 1.90 -2.45
C ALA A 65 -9.77 2.60 -3.80
N ASP A 66 -11.06 2.68 -4.15
CA ASP A 66 -11.52 3.32 -5.36
C ASP A 66 -11.08 4.80 -5.42
N PRO A 67 -10.86 5.35 -6.63
CA PRO A 67 -10.64 6.77 -6.80
C PRO A 67 -11.80 7.59 -6.23
N GLN A 68 -11.49 8.78 -5.70
CA GLN A 68 -12.51 9.75 -5.26
C GLN A 68 -13.04 10.62 -6.42
N ASP A 69 -12.68 10.28 -7.66
CA ASP A 69 -13.15 10.98 -8.85
C ASP A 69 -14.62 10.65 -9.07
N LYS A 70 -15.46 11.68 -9.24
CA LYS A 70 -16.90 11.53 -9.50
C LYS A 70 -17.22 10.80 -10.79
N LYS A 71 -16.27 10.75 -11.73
CA LYS A 71 -16.40 10.03 -13.00
C LYS A 71 -16.07 8.55 -12.88
N TYR A 72 -15.49 8.10 -11.76
CA TYR A 72 -15.18 6.70 -11.53
C TYR A 72 -16.47 5.89 -11.60
N ALA A 73 -16.50 4.91 -12.50
CA ALA A 73 -17.67 4.09 -12.78
C ALA A 73 -17.40 2.60 -12.57
N GLY A 74 -16.44 2.27 -11.70
CA GLY A 74 -16.03 0.90 -11.44
C GLY A 74 -15.02 0.37 -12.46
N GLU A 75 -14.37 1.25 -13.24
CA GLU A 75 -13.35 0.79 -14.18
C GLU A 75 -12.19 0.10 -13.44
N ARG A 76 -11.62 -0.91 -14.09
CA ARG A 76 -10.55 -1.71 -13.51
C ARG A 76 -9.23 -0.94 -13.56
N THR A 77 -8.79 -0.46 -12.41
CA THR A 77 -7.46 0.13 -12.19
C THR A 77 -6.70 -0.61 -11.09
N GLU A 78 -5.40 -0.39 -11.00
CA GLU A 78 -4.50 -1.10 -10.07
C GLU A 78 -3.63 -0.08 -9.33
N LEU A 79 -3.38 -0.31 -8.03
CA LEU A 79 -2.36 0.38 -7.27
C LEU A 79 -1.06 -0.43 -7.27
N VAL A 80 0.07 0.20 -7.62
CA VAL A 80 1.39 -0.44 -7.56
C VAL A 80 2.31 0.39 -6.67
N ILE A 81 2.76 -0.21 -5.57
CA ILE A 81 3.73 0.34 -4.61
C ILE A 81 5.05 -0.42 -4.79
N GLY A 82 6.15 0.32 -4.93
CA GLY A 82 7.50 -0.23 -5.08
C GLY A 82 8.05 -0.90 -3.82
N ALA A 83 9.37 -1.04 -3.72
CA ALA A 83 10.06 -1.65 -2.58
C ALA A 83 10.66 -0.61 -1.62
N GLY A 84 10.87 -0.98 -0.36
CA GLY A 84 11.63 -0.19 0.62
C GLY A 84 10.93 1.08 1.11
N ASN A 85 9.60 1.18 0.99
CA ASN A 85 8.84 2.35 1.41
C ASN A 85 8.48 2.28 2.89
N THR A 86 8.34 3.44 3.52
CA THR A 86 7.70 3.59 4.83
C THR A 86 6.41 4.39 4.64
N ILE A 87 5.27 3.74 4.85
CA ILE A 87 3.94 4.33 4.75
C ILE A 87 3.43 4.53 6.17
N ARG A 88 3.38 5.79 6.62
CA ARG A 88 2.99 6.14 7.99
C ARG A 88 1.49 6.02 8.21
N GLU A 89 1.11 6.22 9.48
CA GLU A 89 -0.26 6.15 9.95
C GLU A 89 -1.20 7.07 9.17
N TYR A 90 -2.45 6.64 9.01
CA TYR A 90 -3.52 7.40 8.36
C TYR A 90 -3.26 7.79 6.89
N VAL A 91 -2.20 7.26 6.28
CA VAL A 91 -1.95 7.47 4.85
C VAL A 91 -3.05 6.77 4.05
N THR A 92 -3.64 7.53 3.13
CA THR A 92 -4.59 7.02 2.15
C THR A 92 -3.99 7.09 0.75
N ILE A 93 -3.98 5.98 0.02
CA ILE A 93 -3.55 5.91 -1.39
C ILE A 93 -4.62 5.15 -2.17
N ASN A 94 -5.36 5.87 -3.00
CA ASN A 94 -6.39 5.27 -3.85
C ASN A 94 -5.80 4.81 -5.18
N ARG A 95 -6.51 3.91 -5.87
CA ARG A 95 -6.22 3.56 -7.26
C ARG A 95 -6.44 4.78 -8.17
N GLY A 96 -5.92 4.73 -9.39
CA GLY A 96 -6.15 5.77 -10.40
C GLY A 96 -7.47 5.60 -11.16
N THR A 97 -7.80 6.53 -12.05
CA THR A 97 -8.88 6.42 -13.05
C THR A 97 -8.31 6.19 -14.45
N VAL A 98 -9.13 5.75 -15.40
CA VAL A 98 -8.70 5.56 -16.81
C VAL A 98 -8.49 6.90 -17.53
N GLU A 99 -9.30 7.92 -17.22
CA GLU A 99 -9.22 9.25 -17.85
C GLU A 99 -8.24 10.21 -17.15
N GLY A 100 -7.96 9.98 -15.87
CA GLY A 100 -7.13 10.86 -15.03
C GLY A 100 -5.65 10.55 -15.15
N GLY A 101 -5.00 11.09 -16.19
CA GLY A 101 -3.53 11.12 -16.25
C GLY A 101 -2.99 11.33 -17.65
N GLY A 102 -3.05 12.56 -18.16
CA GLY A 102 -2.28 13.05 -19.32
C GLY A 102 -2.19 12.06 -20.48
N GLY A 103 -3.28 11.95 -21.26
CA GLY A 103 -3.25 11.67 -22.69
C GLY A 103 -2.46 10.47 -23.22
N HIS A 104 -2.22 9.41 -22.43
CA HIS A 104 -1.60 8.19 -22.95
C HIS A 104 -2.14 6.92 -22.27
N PRO A 105 -2.67 5.95 -23.03
CA PRO A 105 -3.15 4.68 -22.51
C PRO A 105 -1.95 3.81 -22.14
N ARG A 106 -1.38 4.02 -20.95
CA ARG A 106 -0.31 3.16 -20.42
C ARG A 106 -0.85 2.29 -19.29
N ARG A 107 -0.94 0.99 -19.59
CA ARG A 107 -1.47 -0.11 -18.75
C ARG A 107 -0.83 -0.32 -17.38
N ARG A 108 0.10 0.53 -16.92
CA ARG A 108 0.78 0.42 -15.62
C ARG A 108 1.30 1.81 -15.23
N ARG A 109 0.70 2.45 -14.23
CA ARG A 109 1.34 3.57 -13.54
C ARG A 109 1.64 3.14 -12.11
N GLN A 110 2.92 2.85 -11.89
CA GLN A 110 3.53 2.81 -10.56
C GLN A 110 3.40 4.21 -9.96
N LEU A 111 2.70 4.35 -8.84
CA LEU A 111 2.65 5.60 -8.10
C LEU A 111 3.96 5.78 -7.30
N ASP A 112 5.08 5.96 -8.01
CA ASP A 112 6.31 6.49 -7.43
C ASP A 112 6.23 8.03 -7.23
N HIS A 113 5.16 8.67 -7.73
CA HIS A 113 4.97 10.13 -7.69
C HIS A 113 4.07 10.66 -6.56
N GLY A 114 3.87 9.86 -5.50
CA GLY A 114 3.39 10.34 -4.19
C GLY A 114 4.42 10.23 -3.06
N LEU A 115 5.53 9.52 -3.26
CA LEU A 115 6.44 9.07 -2.20
C LEU A 115 7.75 9.87 -2.06
N ARG A 116 7.81 11.11 -2.58
CA ARG A 116 8.82 12.08 -2.07
C ARG A 116 8.46 12.64 -0.69
N ALA A 117 7.25 12.41 -0.22
CA ALA A 117 6.76 12.87 1.08
C ALA A 117 6.84 11.79 2.17
N TYR A 118 8.05 11.30 2.52
CA TYR A 118 8.38 10.89 3.91
C TYR A 118 9.84 10.42 4.12
N ARG A 119 10.84 11.00 3.44
CA ARG A 119 12.23 10.94 3.94
C ARG A 119 12.40 11.93 5.11
N ALA A 120 11.67 11.73 6.21
CA ALA A 120 12.05 12.30 7.49
C ALA A 120 13.27 11.52 8.00
N ARG A 121 14.42 11.77 7.39
CA ARG A 121 15.71 11.46 8.00
C ARG A 121 15.81 12.40 9.19
N LEU A 122 15.32 11.98 10.35
CA LEU A 122 15.77 12.52 11.63
C LEU A 122 17.27 12.21 11.70
N ARG A 123 18.08 13.08 11.10
CA ARG A 123 19.49 13.17 11.47
C ARG A 123 19.43 13.61 12.91
N GLY A 124 19.59 12.65 13.83
CA GLY A 124 19.78 12.93 15.24
C GLY A 124 20.79 14.05 15.34
N GLY A 125 20.35 15.17 15.91
CA GLY A 125 21.24 16.23 16.31
C GLY A 125 22.34 15.57 17.12
N ARG A 126 23.58 15.70 16.65
CA ARG A 126 24.73 15.44 17.49
C ARG A 126 24.54 16.32 18.72
N SER A 127 24.38 15.69 19.88
CA SER A 127 24.67 16.34 21.15
C SER A 127 26.09 16.89 21.03
N HIS A 128 26.19 18.21 20.89
CA HIS A 128 27.39 18.94 21.22
C HIS A 128 27.12 19.62 22.54
N ARG A 129 27.83 19.11 23.56
CA ARG A 129 28.35 19.77 24.77
C ARG A 129 27.42 20.77 25.47
#